data_AF-A0A7W4H1C2-F1
#
_entry.id   AF-A0A7W4H1C2-F1
#
_cell.length_a   1.000
_cell.length_b   1.000
_cell.length_c   1.000
_cell.angle_alpha   90.00
_cell.angle_beta   90.00
_cell.angle_gamma   90.00
#
_symmetry.space_group_name_H-M   'P 1'
#
loop_
_entity.id
_entity.type
_entity.pdbx_description
1 polymer ?
#
loop_
_entity_poly.entity_id
_entity_poly.type
_entity_poly.pdbx_seq_one_letter_code
_entity_poly.pdbx_strand_id
1 'polypeptide(L)'
;MPARRLVLSITATTATLLDTPSLFDSLLRPSGSSAIVVPLSGRKHVLPYAQWGTVRVDDINLTWRPSDVHRLRIVADLRLLGAPATSLPAPAPPARWLTSRHPSAWEAIDRQWRQLDPWRPTPHLDLAIKATHHLKGTLR
;
A
#
# COMPACT_ATOMS: atom_id res chain seq x y z
N MET A 1 7.43 16.58 -20.30
CA MET A 1 7.68 15.18 -19.92
C MET A 1 7.56 15.05 -18.40
N PRO A 2 6.50 14.44 -17.84
CA PRO A 2 6.45 14.22 -16.40
C PRO A 2 7.55 13.22 -16.02
N ALA A 3 8.38 13.57 -15.02
CA ALA A 3 9.42 12.68 -14.53
C ALA A 3 8.77 11.36 -14.06
N ARG A 4 9.22 10.24 -14.61
CA ARG A 4 8.74 8.91 -14.23
C ARG A 4 9.02 8.75 -12.74
N ARG A 5 7.96 8.59 -11.93
CA ARG A 5 8.07 8.37 -10.47
C ARG A 5 8.62 6.96 -10.23
N LEU A 6 9.94 6.84 -10.15
CA LEU A 6 10.63 5.58 -9.98
C LEU A 6 10.44 5.08 -8.55
N VAL A 7 9.90 3.87 -8.41
CA VAL A 7 9.91 3.13 -7.15
C VAL A 7 11.15 2.25 -7.15
N LEU A 8 11.91 2.27 -6.07
CA LEU A 8 13.18 1.56 -5.98
C LEU A 8 13.21 0.68 -4.73
N SER A 9 13.76 -0.53 -4.87
CA SER A 9 14.37 -1.24 -3.75
C SER A 9 15.87 -0.97 -3.81
N ILE A 10 16.45 -0.53 -2.71
CA ILE A 10 17.89 -0.35 -2.57
C ILE A 10 18.43 -1.31 -1.52
N THR A 11 19.62 -1.81 -1.76
CA THR A 11 20.45 -2.57 -0.81
C THR A 11 21.83 -1.91 -0.74
N ALA A 12 22.74 -2.46 0.08
CA ALA A 12 24.10 -1.95 0.17
C ALA A 12 24.86 -1.90 -1.18
N THR A 13 24.48 -2.74 -2.15
CA THR A 13 25.22 -2.93 -3.40
C THR A 13 24.37 -2.71 -4.65
N THR A 14 23.04 -2.64 -4.54
CA THR A 14 22.16 -2.60 -5.71
C THR A 14 20.99 -1.65 -5.54
N ALA A 15 20.52 -1.09 -6.65
CA ALA A 15 19.27 -0.35 -6.73
C ALA A 15 18.44 -0.92 -7.88
N THR A 16 17.24 -1.41 -7.56
CA THR A 16 16.36 -2.09 -8.52
C THR A 16 15.04 -1.35 -8.64
N LEU A 17 14.58 -1.15 -9.87
CA LEU A 17 13.27 -0.59 -10.14
C LEU A 17 12.19 -1.61 -9.77
N LEU A 18 11.20 -1.17 -9.00
CA LEU A 18 10.01 -1.96 -8.68
C LEU A 18 8.84 -1.47 -9.53
N ASP A 19 8.20 -2.40 -10.22
CA ASP A 19 6.83 -2.20 -10.69
C ASP A 19 5.84 -2.37 -9.53
N THR A 20 4.54 -2.23 -9.83
CA THR A 20 3.51 -2.30 -8.79
C THR A 20 3.39 -3.68 -8.13
N PRO A 21 3.38 -4.81 -8.87
CA PRO A 21 3.43 -6.15 -8.28
C PRO A 21 4.68 -6.36 -7.41
N SER A 22 5.88 -6.00 -7.89
CA SER A 22 7.12 -6.19 -7.14
C SER A 22 7.18 -5.32 -5.88
N LEU A 23 6.57 -4.12 -5.91
CA LEU A 23 6.39 -3.28 -4.73
C LEU A 23 5.50 -3.98 -3.70
N PHE A 24 4.35 -4.51 -4.11
CA PHE A 24 3.45 -5.25 -3.21
C PHE A 24 4.15 -6.44 -2.56
N ASP A 25 4.85 -7.24 -3.37
CA ASP A 25 5.61 -8.41 -2.95
C ASP A 25 6.74 -8.08 -1.96
N SER A 26 7.42 -6.95 -2.16
CA SER A 26 8.46 -6.46 -1.27
C SER A 26 7.88 -6.00 0.07
N LEU A 27 6.73 -5.32 0.04
CA LEU A 27 6.04 -4.89 1.26
C LEU A 27 5.43 -6.04 2.06
N LEU A 28 5.13 -7.18 1.42
CA LEU A 28 4.71 -8.39 2.12
C LEU A 28 5.87 -9.10 2.84
N ARG A 29 7.12 -8.81 2.45
CA ARG A 29 8.34 -9.46 2.95
C ARG A 29 9.38 -8.39 3.34
N PRO A 30 9.12 -7.59 4.39
CA PRO A 30 10.05 -6.55 4.81
C PRO A 30 11.41 -7.16 5.16
N SER A 31 12.47 -6.51 4.69
CA SER A 31 13.85 -6.90 4.94
C SER A 31 14.63 -5.77 5.60
N GLY A 32 15.36 -6.10 6.66
CA GLY A 32 16.25 -5.16 7.37
C GLY A 32 17.48 -4.74 6.57
N SER A 33 17.84 -5.47 5.51
CA SER A 33 19.02 -5.18 4.66
C SER A 33 18.69 -4.38 3.40
N SER A 34 17.44 -3.97 3.24
CA SER A 34 16.98 -3.17 2.11
C SER A 34 16.18 -1.96 2.59
N ALA A 35 16.09 -0.94 1.74
CA ALA A 35 15.14 0.16 1.92
C ALA A 35 14.32 0.30 0.64
N ILE A 36 13.04 0.64 0.77
CA ILE A 36 12.16 0.86 -0.38
C ILE A 36 11.88 2.35 -0.49
N VAL A 37 12.07 2.93 -1.67
CA VAL A 37 11.83 4.35 -1.96
C VAL A 37 10.59 4.49 -2.83
N VAL A 38 9.59 5.22 -2.31
CA VAL A 38 8.29 5.39 -2.97
C VAL A 38 7.92 6.88 -3.04
N PRO A 39 8.15 7.55 -4.19
CA PRO A 39 7.74 8.94 -4.36
C PRO A 39 6.23 9.03 -4.67
N LEU A 40 5.42 9.33 -3.66
CA LEU A 40 3.96 9.46 -3.82
C LEU A 40 3.56 10.83 -4.35
N SER A 41 4.14 11.91 -3.83
CA SER A 41 3.91 13.29 -4.32
C SER A 41 4.79 13.68 -5.50
N GLY A 42 5.82 12.88 -5.82
CA GLY A 42 6.73 13.13 -6.94
C GLY A 42 7.92 14.03 -6.60
N ARG A 43 8.27 14.14 -5.32
CA ARG A 43 9.51 14.80 -4.88
C ARG A 43 10.73 14.09 -5.47
N LYS A 44 11.71 14.87 -5.92
CA LYS A 44 12.88 14.40 -6.70
C LYS A 44 14.02 13.82 -5.86
N HIS A 45 14.07 14.11 -4.55
CA HIS A 45 15.23 13.81 -3.69
C HIS A 45 14.88 12.93 -2.49
N VAL A 46 14.25 11.77 -2.75
CA VAL A 46 13.81 10.86 -1.68
C VAL A 46 14.93 9.87 -1.28
N LEU A 47 15.76 9.47 -2.25
CA LEU A 47 16.71 8.37 -2.11
C LEU A 47 17.83 8.57 -1.06
N PRO A 48 18.48 9.74 -0.95
CA PRO A 48 19.61 9.91 -0.02
C PRO A 48 19.24 9.74 1.47
N TYR A 49 17.96 9.83 1.80
CA TYR A 49 17.45 9.80 3.18
C TYR A 49 16.75 8.48 3.52
N ALA A 50 16.79 7.50 2.62
CA ALA A 50 16.22 6.18 2.86
C ALA A 50 17.04 5.43 3.93
N GLN A 51 16.34 4.82 4.88
CA GLN A 51 16.96 4.04 5.96
C GLN A 51 16.73 2.55 5.74
N TRP A 52 17.75 1.72 5.98
CA TRP A 52 17.63 0.26 5.92
C TRP A 52 16.50 -0.25 6.85
N GLY A 53 15.75 -1.24 6.39
CA GLY A 53 14.59 -1.78 7.11
C GLY A 53 13.35 -0.90 7.07
N THR A 54 13.34 0.17 6.29
CA THR A 54 12.19 1.10 6.20
C THR A 54 11.68 1.27 4.77
N VAL A 55 10.47 1.83 4.67
CA VAL A 55 9.91 2.32 3.41
C VAL A 55 9.91 3.83 3.45
N ARG A 56 10.78 4.45 2.67
CA ARG A 56 10.85 5.89 2.48
C ARG A 56 9.74 6.34 1.54
N VAL A 57 8.73 6.99 2.10
CA VAL A 57 7.64 7.61 1.37
C VAL A 57 7.84 9.12 1.41
N ASP A 58 8.17 9.72 0.27
CA ASP A 58 8.49 11.15 0.14
C ASP A 58 9.51 11.65 1.19
N ASP A 59 9.08 12.33 2.25
CA ASP A 59 9.94 12.84 3.31
C ASP A 59 9.88 12.04 4.63
N ILE A 60 9.23 10.87 4.64
CA ILE A 60 9.01 10.06 5.84
C ILE A 60 9.61 8.65 5.66
N ASN A 61 10.37 8.17 6.65
CA ASN A 61 10.78 6.76 6.74
C ASN A 61 9.73 5.99 7.55
N LEU A 62 8.93 5.16 6.89
CA LEU A 62 7.95 4.31 7.55
C LEU A 62 8.64 3.04 8.04
N THR A 63 8.56 2.77 9.34
CA THR A 63 8.94 1.45 9.88
C THR A 63 7.86 0.45 9.48
N TRP A 64 8.20 -0.52 8.64
CA TRP A 64 7.23 -1.49 8.12
C TRP A 64 7.20 -2.74 9.01
N ARG A 65 6.22 -2.80 9.92
CA ARG A 65 6.12 -3.85 10.94
C ARG A 65 5.26 -5.04 10.45
N PRO A 66 5.29 -6.19 11.15
CA PRO A 66 4.38 -7.30 10.84
C PRO A 66 2.89 -6.91 10.84
N SER A 67 2.49 -5.95 11.68
CA SER A 67 1.14 -5.39 11.69
C SER A 67 0.79 -4.62 10.42
N ASP A 68 1.79 -4.04 9.75
CA ASP A 68 1.62 -3.32 8.48
C ASP A 68 1.49 -4.31 7.32
N VAL A 69 2.21 -5.43 7.37
CA VAL A 69 2.00 -6.56 6.44
C VAL A 69 0.57 -7.09 6.54
N HIS A 70 0.03 -7.25 7.76
CA HIS A 70 -1.35 -7.68 7.95
C HIS A 70 -2.35 -6.70 7.35
N ARG A 71 -2.19 -5.38 7.61
CA ARG A 71 -3.06 -4.35 7.03
C ARG A 71 -2.93 -4.23 5.52
N LEU A 72 -1.73 -4.46 4.96
CA LEU A 72 -1.52 -4.51 3.52
C LEU A 72 -2.32 -5.65 2.87
N ARG A 73 -2.38 -6.83 3.51
CA ARG A 73 -3.22 -7.95 3.06
C ARG A 73 -4.70 -7.58 3.09
N ILE A 74 -5.16 -6.90 4.14
CA ILE A 74 -6.55 -6.40 4.20
C ILE A 74 -6.85 -5.45 3.04
N VAL A 75 -5.96 -4.50 2.75
CA VAL A 75 -6.13 -3.60 1.60
C VAL A 75 -6.17 -4.42 0.30
N ALA A 76 -5.28 -5.40 0.13
CA ALA A 76 -5.27 -6.27 -1.05
C ALA A 76 -6.59 -7.04 -1.22
N ASP A 77 -7.12 -7.66 -0.16
CA ASP A 77 -8.38 -8.40 -0.16
C ASP A 77 -9.55 -7.49 -0.55
N LEU A 78 -9.64 -6.30 0.04
CA LEU A 78 -10.66 -5.30 -0.31
C LEU A 78 -10.55 -4.88 -1.78
N ARG A 79 -9.33 -4.70 -2.29
CA ARG A 79 -9.07 -4.31 -3.69
C ARG A 79 -9.43 -5.42 -4.68
N LEU A 80 -9.18 -6.69 -4.32
CA LEU A 80 -9.60 -7.87 -5.08
C LEU A 80 -11.12 -8.01 -5.11
N LEU A 81 -11.81 -7.72 -3.99
CA LEU A 81 -13.27 -7.57 -3.92
C LEU A 81 -13.80 -6.35 -4.70
N GLY A 82 -12.93 -5.55 -5.32
CA GLY A 82 -13.30 -4.43 -6.17
C GLY A 82 -13.58 -3.13 -5.40
N ALA A 83 -13.14 -3.00 -4.15
CA ALA A 83 -13.26 -1.74 -3.40
C ALA A 83 -12.54 -0.59 -4.16
N PRO A 84 -13.20 0.56 -4.37
CA PRO A 84 -12.55 1.72 -4.98
C PRO A 84 -11.40 2.23 -4.10
N ALA A 85 -10.22 2.43 -4.68
CA ALA A 85 -9.04 2.94 -3.95
C ALA A 85 -9.34 4.27 -3.24
N THR A 86 -10.08 5.16 -3.91
CA THR A 86 -10.50 6.47 -3.39
C THR A 86 -11.44 6.38 -2.20
N SER A 87 -12.06 5.22 -1.94
CA SER A 87 -12.95 5.02 -0.80
C SER A 87 -12.23 4.50 0.44
N LEU A 88 -11.05 3.88 0.30
CA LEU A 88 -10.32 3.29 1.43
C LEU A 88 -9.93 4.30 2.53
N PRO A 89 -9.70 5.60 2.24
CA PRO A 89 -9.50 6.61 3.29
C PRO A 89 -10.76 6.90 4.13
N ALA A 90 -11.96 6.57 3.63
CA ALA A 90 -13.20 6.83 4.35
C ALA A 90 -13.38 5.84 5.53
N PRO A 91 -13.96 6.28 6.66
CA PRO A 91 -14.12 5.44 7.86
C PRO A 91 -15.04 4.24 7.66
N ALA A 92 -15.90 4.27 6.63
CA ALA A 92 -16.83 3.20 6.30
C ALA A 92 -16.79 2.87 4.80
N PRO A 93 -17.11 1.62 4.41
CA PRO A 93 -17.22 1.23 3.01
C PRO A 93 -18.34 1.99 2.29
N PRO A 94 -18.22 2.28 0.98
CA PRO A 94 -19.30 2.88 0.22
C PRO A 94 -20.53 1.97 0.23
N ALA A 95 -21.69 2.51 0.65
CA ALA A 95 -22.92 1.73 0.80
C ALA A 95 -23.27 0.93 -0.47
N ARG A 96 -23.21 1.56 -1.65
CA ARG A 96 -23.48 0.89 -2.94
C ARG A 96 -22.53 -0.26 -3.25
N TRP A 97 -21.26 -0.13 -2.88
CA TRP A 97 -20.28 -1.21 -3.09
C TRP A 97 -20.52 -2.35 -2.11
N LEU A 98 -20.82 -2.04 -0.84
CA LEU A 98 -21.10 -3.04 0.18
C LEU A 98 -22.38 -3.83 -0.15
N THR A 99 -23.47 -3.15 -0.51
CA THR A 99 -24.76 -3.80 -0.81
C THR A 99 -24.75 -4.62 -2.09
N SER A 100 -23.76 -4.41 -2.98
CA SER A 100 -23.54 -5.29 -4.14
C SER A 100 -22.92 -6.65 -3.78
N ARG A 101 -22.57 -6.87 -2.50
CA ARG A 101 -22.01 -8.13 -1.99
C ARG A 101 -23.08 -8.95 -1.28
N HIS A 102 -22.85 -10.25 -1.19
CA HIS A 102 -23.73 -11.14 -0.45
C HIS A 102 -23.84 -10.68 1.02
N PRO A 103 -25.06 -10.58 1.61
CA PRO A 103 -25.26 -10.06 2.97
C PRO A 103 -24.42 -10.76 4.05
N SER A 104 -24.15 -12.06 3.89
CA SER A 104 -23.30 -12.81 4.82
C SER A 104 -21.85 -12.31 4.90
N ALA A 105 -21.37 -11.55 3.91
CA ALA A 105 -20.01 -11.00 3.89
C ALA A 105 -19.91 -9.60 4.50
N TRP A 106 -21.04 -8.92 4.75
CA TRP A 106 -21.03 -7.50 5.12
C TRP A 106 -20.30 -7.25 6.44
N GLU A 107 -20.55 -8.08 7.46
CA GLU A 107 -19.90 -7.93 8.77
C GLU A 107 -18.39 -8.15 8.70
N ALA A 108 -17.95 -9.15 7.90
CA ALA A 108 -16.53 -9.42 7.69
C ALA A 108 -15.84 -8.26 6.97
N ILE A 109 -16.49 -7.69 5.93
CA ILE A 109 -15.98 -6.54 5.20
C ILE A 109 -15.89 -5.31 6.10
N ASP A 110 -16.92 -5.00 6.88
CA ASP A 110 -16.91 -3.86 7.81
C ASP A 110 -15.78 -3.99 8.84
N ARG A 111 -15.61 -5.19 9.40
CA ARG A 111 -14.54 -5.50 10.34
C ARG A 111 -13.15 -5.30 9.74
N GLN A 112 -12.93 -5.80 8.52
CA GLN A 112 -11.69 -5.56 7.78
C GLN A 112 -11.48 -4.07 7.49
N TRP A 113 -12.53 -3.34 7.12
CA TRP A 113 -12.45 -1.91 6.82
C TRP A 113 -12.01 -1.07 8.03
N ARG A 114 -12.48 -1.41 9.23
CA ARG A 114 -12.09 -0.74 10.48
C ARG A 114 -10.65 -1.03 10.90
N GLN A 115 -10.08 -2.17 10.51
CA GLN A 115 -8.66 -2.46 10.78
C GLN A 115 -7.71 -1.46 10.09
N LEU A 116 -8.20 -0.70 9.11
CA LEU A 116 -7.46 0.35 8.43
C LEU A 116 -7.44 1.69 9.19
N ASP A 117 -8.22 1.85 10.27
CA ASP A 117 -8.30 3.11 11.03
C ASP A 117 -6.93 3.63 11.51
N PRO A 118 -5.98 2.80 11.99
CA PRO A 118 -4.65 3.28 12.36
C PRO A 118 -3.83 3.84 11.20
N TRP A 119 -4.21 3.54 9.96
CA TRP A 119 -3.56 4.07 8.76
C TRP A 119 -4.27 5.31 8.20
N ARG A 120 -5.38 5.78 8.79
CA ARG A 120 -6.16 6.95 8.34
C ARG A 120 -5.88 8.19 9.20
N PRO A 121 -5.53 9.36 8.63
CA PRO A 121 -4.94 9.60 7.30
C PRO A 121 -3.41 9.60 7.39
N THR A 122 -2.76 8.47 7.04
CA THR A 122 -1.31 8.33 7.11
C THR A 122 -0.74 7.87 5.77
N PRO A 123 0.56 8.14 5.49
CA PRO A 123 1.22 7.66 4.27
C PRO A 123 1.21 6.13 4.08
N HIS A 124 0.98 5.35 5.15
CA HIS A 124 0.86 3.90 5.05
C HIS A 124 -0.31 3.49 4.14
N LEU A 125 -1.46 4.18 4.25
CA LEU A 125 -2.61 3.85 3.43
C LEU A 125 -2.39 4.21 1.97
N ASP A 126 -1.79 5.37 1.69
CA ASP A 126 -1.49 5.80 0.32
C ASP A 126 -0.47 4.87 -0.35
N LEU A 127 0.54 4.43 0.41
CA LEU A 127 1.50 3.42 -0.02
C LEU A 127 0.81 2.09 -0.34
N ALA A 128 -0.07 1.61 0.54
CA ALA A 128 -0.82 0.38 0.33
C ALA A 128 -1.74 0.47 -0.90
N ILE A 129 -2.43 1.60 -1.10
CA ILE A 129 -3.25 1.87 -2.29
C ILE A 129 -2.41 1.82 -3.56
N LYS A 130 -1.21 2.43 -3.55
CA LYS A 130 -0.29 2.38 -4.69
C LYS A 130 0.16 0.94 -4.98
N ALA A 131 0.61 0.21 -3.97
CA ALA A 131 1.10 -1.16 -4.11
C ALA A 131 0.01 -2.12 -4.62
N THR A 132 -1.24 -1.91 -4.22
CA THR A 132 -2.39 -2.75 -4.61
C THR A 132 -3.15 -2.24 -5.83
N HIS A 133 -2.59 -1.26 -6.57
CA HIS A 133 -3.27 -0.69 -7.73
C HIS A 133 -3.58 -1.74 -8.81
N HIS A 134 -2.68 -2.71 -8.99
CA HIS A 134 -2.79 -3.79 -9.97
C HIS A 134 -3.84 -4.86 -9.64
N LEU A 135 -4.35 -4.90 -8.39
CA LEU A 135 -5.28 -5.93 -7.91
C LEU A 135 -6.76 -5.62 -8.18
N LYS A 136 -7.08 -4.47 -8.79
CA LYS A 136 -8.47 -4.08 -9.01
C LYS A 136 -9.16 -5.06 -9.97
N GLY A 137 -10.15 -5.79 -9.47
CA GLY A 137 -11.05 -6.59 -10.30
C GLY A 137 -10.36 -7.79 -10.98
N THR A 138 -9.30 -8.32 -10.37
CA THR A 138 -8.54 -9.47 -10.90
C THR A 138 -9.22 -10.81 -10.63
N LEU A 139 -10.34 -10.84 -9.88
CA LEU A 139 -11.23 -11.99 -9.83
C LEU A 139 -12.02 -12.05 -11.15
N ARG A 140 -11.48 -12.77 -12.13
CA ARG A 140 -12.22 -13.30 -13.28
C ARG A 140 -12.67 -14.72 -12.96
#